data_AF-A0A523EAY0-F1
#
_entry.id   AF-A0A523EAY0-F1
#
_cell.length_a   1.000
_cell.length_b   1.000
_cell.length_c   1.000
_cell.angle_alpha   90.00
_cell.angle_beta   90.00
_cell.angle_gamma   90.00
#
_symmetry.space_group_name_H-M   'P 1'
#
loop_
_entity.id
_entity.type
_entity.pdbx_description
1 polymer ?
#
loop_
_entity_poly.entity_id
_entity_poly.type
_entity_poly.pdbx_seq_one_letter_code
_entity_poly.pdbx_strand_id
1 'polypeptide(L)'
;MALSYLEIGSHRQAIAELEQAIRLSDENAVFVGTLGFALAKSGDEQAALHMLDKLEERSRLGYVPADLPGNVLIRRRKSGLPKDSVANVSQIATVDRGWLSERVGSVTRRQIDAVEEGLRLLLGLQAPYC
;
A
#
# COMPACT_ATOMS: atom_id res chain seq x y z
N MET A 1 22.69 0.70 -1.00
CA MET A 1 23.70 1.10 0.00
C MET A 1 23.35 0.60 1.39
N ALA A 2 22.16 0.88 1.95
CA ALA A 2 21.81 0.38 3.29
C ALA A 2 21.90 -1.16 3.48
N LEU A 3 21.40 -1.96 2.53
CA LEU A 3 21.51 -3.43 2.58
C LEU A 3 22.95 -3.95 2.49
N SER A 4 23.83 -3.28 1.75
CA SER A 4 25.25 -3.67 1.67
C SER A 4 26.02 -3.37 2.96
N TYR A 5 25.63 -2.35 3.71
CA TYR A 5 26.23 -2.05 5.01
C TYR A 5 25.79 -3.01 6.12
N LEU A 6 24.65 -3.68 5.95
CA LEU A 6 24.15 -4.69 6.88
C LEU A 6 24.96 -6.01 6.82
N GLU A 7 25.53 -6.33 5.67
CA GLU A 7 26.41 -7.49 5.46
C GLU A 7 27.81 -7.29 6.06
N ILE A 8 28.30 -6.04 6.11
CA ILE A 8 29.66 -5.70 6.53
C ILE A 8 29.76 -5.51 8.07
N GLY A 9 28.65 -5.65 8.80
CA GLY A 9 28.61 -5.48 10.26
C GLY A 9 28.65 -4.02 10.74
N SER A 10 28.66 -3.05 9.82
CA SER A 10 28.63 -1.61 10.13
C SER A 10 27.19 -1.12 10.37
N HIS A 11 26.49 -1.76 11.31
CA HIS A 11 25.07 -1.49 11.60
C HIS A 11 24.80 0.00 11.92
N ARG A 12 25.72 0.67 12.62
CA ARG A 12 25.57 2.07 13.03
C ARG A 12 25.50 3.05 11.84
N GLN A 13 26.30 2.81 10.79
CA GLN A 13 26.27 3.66 9.59
C GLN A 13 25.00 3.40 8.78
N ALA A 14 24.60 2.13 8.66
CA ALA A 14 23.36 1.75 7.98
C ALA A 14 22.13 2.41 8.61
N ILE A 15 22.05 2.40 9.95
CA ILE A 15 20.97 3.04 10.71
C ILE A 15 20.93 4.55 10.44
N ALA A 16 22.07 5.24 10.54
CA ALA A 16 22.13 6.69 10.32
C ALA A 16 21.72 7.12 8.90
N GLU A 17 22.14 6.37 7.88
CA GLU A 17 21.73 6.62 6.49
C GLU A 17 20.23 6.37 6.30
N LEU A 18 19.69 5.30 6.89
CA LEU A 18 18.28 4.97 6.79
C LEU A 18 17.38 5.98 7.49
N GLU A 19 17.78 6.48 8.67
CA GLU A 19 17.05 7.55 9.36
C GLU A 19 17.00 8.83 8.53
N GLN A 20 18.10 9.20 7.86
CA GLN A 20 18.11 10.32 6.92
C GLN A 20 17.20 10.06 5.72
N ALA A 21 17.25 8.87 5.14
CA ALA A 21 16.41 8.50 4.02
C ALA A 21 14.91 8.57 4.37
N ILE A 22 14.51 8.10 5.56
CA ILE A 22 13.13 8.19 6.05
C ILE A 22 12.67 9.65 6.17
N ARG A 23 13.52 10.52 6.73
CA ARG A 23 13.24 11.97 6.83
C ARG A 23 13.04 12.63 5.46
N LEU A 24 13.75 12.17 4.43
CA LEU A 24 13.72 12.77 3.09
C LEU A 24 12.66 12.18 2.15
N SER A 25 12.11 11.01 2.47
CA SER A 25 11.29 10.20 1.54
C SER A 25 9.82 10.08 1.94
N ASP A 26 9.35 10.96 2.83
CA ASP A 26 7.99 10.91 3.39
C ASP A 26 7.68 9.53 4.00
N GLU A 27 8.62 9.07 4.81
CA GLU A 27 8.57 7.79 5.54
C GLU A 27 8.32 6.56 4.66
N ASN A 28 8.91 6.47 3.46
CA ASN A 28 8.74 5.34 2.54
C ASN A 28 8.96 3.95 3.21
N ALA A 29 8.03 3.02 2.95
CA ALA A 29 7.88 1.75 3.66
C ALA A 29 9.10 0.84 3.48
N VAL A 30 9.79 0.96 2.35
CA VAL A 30 11.04 0.22 2.10
C VAL A 30 12.12 0.65 3.09
N PHE A 31 12.28 1.96 3.33
CA PHE A 31 13.31 2.45 4.25
C PHE A 31 12.96 2.15 5.71
N VAL A 32 11.69 2.27 6.10
CA VAL A 32 11.25 1.90 7.46
C VAL A 32 11.45 0.40 7.71
N GLY A 33 11.12 -0.47 6.74
CA GLY A 33 11.37 -1.92 6.84
C GLY A 33 12.85 -2.27 6.92
N THR A 34 13.67 -1.60 6.10
CA THR A 34 15.12 -1.80 6.12
C THR A 34 15.73 -1.33 7.44
N LEU A 35 15.23 -0.24 8.03
CA LEU A 35 15.67 0.26 9.34
C LEU A 35 15.27 -0.69 10.46
N GLY A 36 14.03 -1.19 10.47
CA GLY A 36 13.59 -2.19 11.44
C GLY A 36 14.47 -3.44 11.43
N PHE A 37 14.83 -3.94 10.24
CA PHE A 37 15.77 -5.05 10.11
C PHE A 37 17.18 -4.71 10.61
N ALA A 38 17.68 -3.50 10.31
CA ALA A 38 18.98 -3.03 10.78
C ALA A 38 19.07 -2.96 12.31
N LEU A 39 18.03 -2.43 12.96
CA LEU A 39 17.92 -2.31 14.41
C LEU A 39 17.85 -3.68 15.10
N ALA A 40 17.09 -4.62 14.52
CA ALA A 40 17.03 -5.99 15.02
C ALA A 40 18.40 -6.68 14.94
N LYS A 41 19.14 -6.47 13.85
CA LYS A 41 20.51 -7.01 13.68
C LYS A 41 21.52 -6.37 14.63
N SER A 42 21.35 -5.10 15.00
CA SER A 42 22.22 -4.44 15.99
C SER A 42 21.88 -4.77 17.45
N GLY A 43 20.82 -5.55 17.70
CA GLY A 43 20.37 -5.94 19.05
C GLY A 43 19.50 -4.89 19.75
N ASP A 44 19.08 -3.82 19.05
CA ASP A 44 18.11 -2.85 19.57
C ASP A 44 16.69 -3.29 19.20
N GLU A 45 16.25 -4.33 19.91
CA GLU A 45 14.98 -4.99 19.65
C GLU A 45 13.78 -4.06 19.88
N GLN A 46 13.86 -3.16 20.87
CA GLN A 46 12.79 -2.21 21.16
C GLN A 46 12.59 -1.21 20.02
N ALA A 47 13.69 -0.63 19.50
CA ALA A 47 13.61 0.27 18.36
C ALA A 47 13.13 -0.45 17.09
N ALA A 48 13.53 -1.71 16.89
CA ALA A 48 13.07 -2.51 15.76
C ALA A 48 11.55 -2.75 15.81
N LEU A 49 11.02 -3.15 16.97
CA LEU A 49 9.59 -3.34 17.19
C LEU A 49 8.80 -2.06 16.92
N HIS A 50 9.30 -0.92 17.40
CA HIS A 50 8.67 0.38 17.13
C HIS A 50 8.59 0.71 15.63
N MET A 51 9.62 0.36 14.84
CA MET A 51 9.58 0.54 13.39
C MET A 51 8.60 -0.41 12.70
N LEU A 52 8.44 -1.63 13.22
CA LEU A 52 7.45 -2.58 12.73
C LEU A 52 6.02 -2.09 13.03
N ASP A 53 5.76 -1.54 14.22
CA ASP A 53 4.47 -0.93 14.55
C ASP A 53 4.14 0.20 13.59
N LYS A 54 5.11 1.09 13.30
CA LYS A 54 4.94 2.15 12.30
C LYS A 54 4.60 1.62 10.91
N LEU A 55 5.24 0.53 10.48
CA LEU A 55 4.92 -0.12 9.20
C LEU A 55 3.53 -0.73 9.19
N GLU A 56 3.12 -1.33 10.29
CA GLU A 56 1.79 -1.91 10.42
C GLU A 56 0.72 -0.82 10.40
N GLU A 57 0.90 0.26 11.17
CA GLU A 57 0.04 1.44 11.15
C GLU A 57 -0.06 2.02 9.75
N ARG A 58 1.06 2.16 9.04
CA ARG A 58 1.05 2.65 7.66
C ARG A 58 0.37 1.69 6.69
N SER A 59 0.60 0.39 6.85
CA SER A 59 -0.11 -0.62 6.06
C SER A 59 -1.63 -0.52 6.30
N ARG A 60 -2.05 -0.14 7.52
CA ARG A 60 -3.46 0.11 7.86
C ARG A 60 -3.97 1.44 7.30
N LEU A 61 -3.14 2.47 7.16
CA LEU A 61 -3.52 3.72 6.47
C LEU A 61 -3.80 3.50 4.97
N GLY A 62 -3.25 2.43 4.38
CA GLY A 62 -3.63 1.96 3.03
C GLY A 62 -4.81 0.98 3.03
N TYR A 63 -5.29 0.52 4.19
CA TYR A 63 -6.42 -0.40 4.29
C TYR A 63 -7.73 0.37 4.15
N VAL A 64 -8.45 0.09 3.07
CA VAL A 64 -9.75 0.69 2.80
C VAL A 64 -10.81 -0.41 2.91
N PRO A 65 -11.71 -0.34 3.93
CA PRO A 65 -12.73 -1.36 4.14
C PRO A 65 -13.62 -1.58 2.90
N ALA A 66 -13.94 -2.85 2.63
CA ALA A 66 -14.75 -3.25 1.48
C ALA A 66 -16.19 -2.70 1.52
N ASP A 67 -16.66 -2.40 2.72
CA ASP A 67 -17.98 -1.92 3.08
C ASP A 67 -18.10 -0.39 3.10
N LEU A 68 -17.02 0.35 2.83
CA LEU A 68 -17.12 1.79 2.63
C LEU A 68 -17.99 2.12 1.39
N PRO A 69 -18.75 3.23 1.43
CA PRO A 69 -19.61 3.63 0.33
C PRO A 69 -18.83 3.71 -1.00
N GLY A 70 -19.35 3.03 -2.02
CA GLY A 70 -18.78 3.01 -3.37
C GLY A 70 -17.66 1.98 -3.59
N ASN A 71 -17.12 1.34 -2.55
CA ASN A 71 -16.15 0.26 -2.73
C ASN A 71 -16.82 -1.02 -3.22
N VAL A 72 -16.11 -1.78 -4.07
CA VAL A 72 -16.66 -2.98 -4.70
C VAL A 72 -15.83 -4.21 -4.33
N LEU A 73 -16.42 -5.14 -3.58
CA LEU A 73 -15.81 -6.44 -3.29
C LEU A 73 -15.76 -7.30 -4.56
N ILE A 74 -14.55 -7.73 -4.92
CA ILE A 74 -14.25 -8.64 -6.01
C ILE A 74 -13.73 -9.95 -5.42
N ARG A 75 -14.60 -10.95 -5.37
CA ARG A 75 -14.27 -12.29 -4.86
C ARG A 75 -13.16 -12.94 -5.69
N ARG A 76 -12.27 -13.68 -5.03
CA ARG A 76 -11.16 -14.44 -5.63
C ARG A 76 -11.58 -15.23 -6.88
N ARG A 77 -12.71 -15.95 -6.75
CA ARG A 77 -13.27 -16.81 -7.80
C ARG A 77 -13.68 -16.05 -9.07
N LYS A 78 -13.80 -14.72 -9.01
CA LYS A 78 -14.25 -13.86 -10.11
C LYS A 78 -13.16 -12.88 -10.59
N SER A 79 -12.04 -12.74 -9.88
CA SER A 79 -10.99 -11.75 -10.20
C SER A 79 -9.80 -12.32 -10.95
N GLY A 80 -9.47 -13.60 -10.75
CA GLY A 80 -8.17 -14.17 -11.15
C GLY A 80 -7.04 -13.88 -10.15
N LEU A 81 -7.31 -13.17 -9.05
CA LEU A 81 -6.34 -12.87 -7.99
C LEU A 81 -6.25 -14.01 -6.96
N PRO A 82 -5.16 -14.10 -6.16
CA PRO A 82 -4.98 -15.15 -5.15
C PRO A 82 -5.85 -14.98 -3.88
N LYS A 83 -6.54 -13.85 -3.73
CA LYS A 83 -7.40 -13.53 -2.58
C LYS A 83 -8.61 -12.68 -2.99
N ASP A 84 -9.60 -12.59 -2.11
CA ASP A 84 -10.65 -11.58 -2.22
C ASP A 84 -10.02 -10.19 -2.22
N SER A 85 -10.54 -9.29 -3.05
CA SER A 85 -9.96 -7.97 -3.30
C SER A 85 -11.05 -6.92 -3.36
N VAL A 86 -10.69 -5.65 -3.21
CA VAL A 86 -11.63 -4.52 -3.23
C VAL A 86 -11.18 -3.54 -4.30
N ALA A 87 -12.09 -3.14 -5.20
CA ALA A 87 -11.87 -1.96 -6.01
C ALA A 87 -12.21 -0.74 -5.17
N ASN A 88 -11.19 0.08 -4.91
CA ASN A 88 -11.31 1.30 -4.14
C ASN A 88 -11.63 2.48 -5.06
N VAL A 89 -12.79 3.12 -4.87
CA VAL A 89 -13.21 4.25 -5.69
C VAL A 89 -12.65 5.59 -5.22
N SER A 90 -12.14 5.68 -3.98
CA SER A 90 -11.56 6.92 -3.43
C SER A 90 -10.09 7.13 -3.79
N GLN A 91 -9.41 6.09 -4.31
CA GLN A 91 -7.99 6.13 -4.68
C GLN A 91 -7.83 6.19 -6.21
N ILE A 92 -8.26 7.30 -6.81
CA ILE A 92 -8.11 7.52 -8.25
C ILE A 92 -6.69 8.05 -8.51
N ALA A 93 -5.93 7.33 -9.33
CA ALA A 93 -4.59 7.73 -9.75
C ALA A 93 -4.45 7.61 -11.27
N THR A 94 -3.70 8.53 -11.88
CA THR A 94 -3.22 8.38 -13.25
C THR A 94 -2.09 7.36 -13.26
N VAL A 95 -2.10 6.42 -14.21
CA VAL A 95 -1.09 5.37 -14.33
C VAL A 95 -0.52 5.33 -15.75
N ASP A 96 0.80 5.16 -15.86
CA ASP A 96 1.45 4.91 -17.15
C ASP A 96 1.11 3.49 -17.63
N ARG A 97 0.76 3.35 -18.91
CA ARG A 97 0.40 2.04 -19.49
C ARG A 97 1.57 1.04 -19.44
N GLY A 98 2.81 1.50 -19.51
CA GLY A 98 4.02 0.69 -19.41
C GLY A 98 4.25 0.07 -18.02
N TRP A 99 3.55 0.54 -16.98
CA TRP A 99 3.59 -0.08 -15.65
C TRP A 99 2.66 -1.30 -15.53
N LEU A 100 1.74 -1.47 -16.48
CA LEU A 100 0.87 -2.63 -16.53
C LEU A 100 1.63 -3.79 -17.18
N SER A 101 1.75 -4.91 -16.46
CA SER A 101 2.42 -6.11 -16.94
C SER A 101 1.44 -7.03 -17.69
N GLU A 102 1.24 -8.25 -17.20
CA GLU A 102 0.30 -9.19 -17.78
C GLU A 102 -1.12 -8.98 -17.28
N ARG A 103 -2.10 -9.36 -18.09
CA ARG A 103 -3.50 -9.35 -17.68
C ARG A 103 -3.78 -10.52 -16.73
N VAL A 104 -4.03 -10.21 -15.46
CA VAL A 104 -4.31 -11.22 -14.43
C VAL A 104 -5.75 -11.75 -14.46
N GLY A 105 -6.69 -11.00 -15.03
CA GLY A 105 -8.08 -11.44 -15.12
C GLY A 105 -9.04 -10.41 -15.72
N SER A 106 -10.32 -10.54 -15.37
CA SER A 106 -11.38 -9.60 -15.76
C SER A 106 -12.40 -9.44 -14.66
N VAL A 107 -12.99 -8.26 -14.59
CA VAL A 107 -14.19 -8.00 -13.80
C VAL A 107 -15.43 -8.08 -14.70
N THR A 108 -16.56 -8.43 -14.09
CA THR A 108 -17.86 -8.52 -14.78
C THR A 108 -18.45 -7.13 -15.04
N ARG A 109 -19.38 -7.02 -16.00
CA ARG A 109 -20.08 -5.74 -16.27
C ARG A 109 -20.73 -5.16 -15.01
N ARG A 110 -21.40 -6.00 -14.23
CA ARG A 110 -22.00 -5.62 -12.94
C ARG A 110 -20.99 -5.02 -11.95
N GLN A 111 -19.74 -5.48 -11.93
CA GLN A 111 -18.71 -4.92 -11.07
C GLN A 111 -18.22 -3.57 -11.59
N ILE A 112 -18.11 -3.40 -12.91
CA ILE A 112 -17.82 -2.10 -13.52
C ILE A 112 -18.94 -1.09 -13.23
N ASP A 113 -20.21 -1.49 -13.40
CA ASP A 113 -21.34 -0.59 -13.14
C ASP A 113 -21.38 -0.14 -11.66
N ALA A 114 -21.06 -1.04 -10.72
CA ALA A 114 -20.94 -0.70 -9.30
C ALA A 114 -19.78 0.27 -9.01
N VAL A 115 -18.64 0.11 -9.70
CA VAL A 115 -17.51 1.03 -9.59
C VAL A 115 -17.91 2.41 -10.14
N GLU A 116 -18.58 2.46 -11.29
CA GLU A 116 -19.08 3.73 -11.86
C GLU A 116 -20.07 4.43 -10.92
N GLU A 117 -20.95 3.68 -10.27
CA GLU A 117 -21.89 4.24 -9.28
C GLU A 117 -21.16 4.81 -8.06
N GLY A 118 -20.15 4.09 -7.54
CA GLY A 118 -19.28 4.59 -6.48
C GLY A 118 -18.52 5.85 -6.88
N LEU A 119 -18.01 5.92 -8.11
CA LEU A 119 -17.36 7.11 -8.64
C LEU A 119 -18.34 8.29 -8.79
N ARG A 120 -19.57 8.05 -9.26
CA ARG A 120 -20.60 9.11 -9.33
C ARG A 120 -20.95 9.64 -7.96
N LEU A 121 -21.05 8.78 -6.94
CA LEU A 121 -21.24 9.20 -5.55
C LEU A 121 -20.10 10.08 -5.07
N LEU A 122 -18.85 9.62 -5.23
CA LEU A 122 -17.66 10.34 -4.78
C LEU A 122 -17.50 11.71 -5.45
N LEU A 123 -17.81 11.78 -6.75
CA LEU A 123 -17.66 12.99 -7.55
C LEU A 123 -18.88 13.91 -7.51
N GLY A 124 -19.94 13.55 -6.76
CA GLY A 124 -21.17 14.34 -6.68
C GLY A 124 -21.96 14.40 -8.00
N LEU A 125 -21.82 13.38 -8.86
CA LEU A 125 -22.46 13.29 -10.17
C LEU A 125 -23.80 12.54 -10.15
N GLN A 126 -24.36 12.31 -8.98
CA GLN A 126 -25.70 11.77 -8.87
C GLN A 126 -26.68 12.86 -9.32
N ALA A 127 -27.59 12.52 -10.23
CA ALA A 127 -28.59 13.47 -10.68
C ALA A 127 -29.35 14.00 -9.45
N PRO A 128 -29.48 15.33 -9.26
CA PRO A 128 -30.38 15.83 -8.25
C PRO A 128 -31.77 15.30 -8.57
N TYR A 129 -32.46 14.77 -7.56
CA TYR A 129 -33.84 14.33 -7.63
C TYR A 129 -34.67 15.28 -8.51
N CYS A 130 -35.29 14.74 -9.56
CA CYS A 130 -36.33 15.44 -10.32
C CYS A 130 -37.54 15.74 -9.42
#